data_AF-A0A7C7TLE9-F1
#
_entry.id   AF-A0A7C7TLE9-F1
#
_cell.length_a   1.000
_cell.length_b   1.000
_cell.length_c   1.000
_cell.angle_alpha   90.00
_cell.angle_beta   90.00
_cell.angle_gamma   90.00
#
_symmetry.space_group_name_H-M   'P 1'
#
loop_
_entity.id
_entity.type
_entity.pdbx_description
1 polymer ?
#
loop_
_entity_poly.entity_id
_entity_poly.type
_entity_poly.pdbx_seq_one_letter_code
_entity_poly.pdbx_strand_id
1 'polypeptide(L)'
;MFGFDASQIEHFDPAAMAGFDADKFGNFDPEAMAGFDPAQVEFFDPNAMEGFGRDHMTQMGLDALASFDLEQVQHLEKVALSGIGDKVPEFSDFDIEVRKEFLGEDGLRLGGVGSFEDLTEQLLGDPPSPEELAAMGWDNSLGNPDDFDFSSGVPDGLTGVALEKAMEAFGNGG
;
A
#
# COMPACT_ATOMS: atom_id res chain seq x y z
N MET A 1 -1.32 -6.47 -29.37
CA MET A 1 -1.89 -5.18 -28.93
C MET A 1 -0.74 -4.19 -29.03
N PHE A 2 -0.84 -3.15 -29.85
CA PHE A 2 0.23 -2.15 -30.00
C PHE A 2 0.06 -1.13 -28.87
N GLY A 3 0.56 -1.48 -27.69
CA GLY A 3 0.80 -0.51 -26.61
C GLY A 3 2.21 0.05 -26.77
N PHE A 4 2.44 1.26 -26.27
CA PHE A 4 3.80 1.78 -26.15
C PHE A 4 4.58 0.92 -25.16
N ASP A 5 5.85 0.69 -25.42
CA ASP A 5 6.76 0.08 -24.44
C ASP A 5 7.49 1.15 -23.63
N ALA A 6 7.97 0.80 -22.43
CA ALA A 6 8.65 1.74 -21.52
C ALA A 6 9.77 2.53 -22.21
N SER A 7 10.52 1.89 -23.12
CA SER A 7 11.60 2.54 -23.87
C SER A 7 11.12 3.63 -24.83
N GLN A 8 9.91 3.47 -25.40
CA GLN A 8 9.29 4.51 -26.23
C GLN A 8 8.82 5.68 -25.38
N ILE A 9 8.36 5.41 -24.15
CA ILE A 9 7.88 6.42 -23.22
C ILE A 9 9.03 7.32 -22.75
N GLU A 10 10.18 6.75 -22.40
CA GLU A 10 11.38 7.52 -22.00
C GLU A 10 11.84 8.53 -23.07
N HIS A 11 11.47 8.32 -24.33
CA HIS A 11 11.82 9.20 -25.45
C HIS A 11 10.74 10.25 -25.77
N PHE A 12 9.61 10.26 -25.07
CA PHE A 12 8.60 11.31 -25.25
C PHE A 12 9.05 12.63 -24.64
N ASP A 13 8.70 13.71 -25.33
CA ASP A 13 8.81 15.06 -24.80
C ASP A 13 7.85 15.22 -23.61
N PRO A 14 8.32 15.67 -22.42
CA PRO A 14 7.45 15.94 -21.28
C PRO A 14 6.24 16.80 -21.62
N ALA A 15 6.38 17.78 -22.50
CA ALA A 15 5.26 18.65 -22.89
C ALA A 15 4.18 17.92 -23.70
N ALA A 16 4.50 16.78 -24.31
CA ALA A 16 3.51 15.95 -25.00
C ALA A 16 2.60 15.21 -24.01
N MET A 17 3.04 14.99 -22.77
CA MET A 17 2.27 14.28 -21.74
C MET A 17 1.00 15.04 -21.33
N ALA A 18 1.03 16.37 -21.37
CA ALA A 18 -0.15 17.21 -21.13
C ALA A 18 -1.28 17.01 -22.16
N GLY A 19 -1.00 16.35 -23.30
CA GLY A 19 -2.00 16.02 -24.31
C GLY A 19 -2.77 14.72 -24.07
N PHE A 20 -2.38 13.93 -23.05
CA PHE A 20 -3.03 12.66 -22.72
C PHE A 20 -4.15 12.90 -21.70
N ASP A 21 -5.34 12.35 -22.00
CA ASP A 21 -6.49 12.36 -21.11
C ASP A 21 -6.54 11.09 -20.25
N ALA A 22 -7.44 11.07 -19.26
CA ALA A 22 -7.66 9.91 -18.38
C ALA A 22 -7.95 8.63 -19.16
N ASP A 23 -8.75 8.71 -20.22
CA ASP A 23 -9.04 7.55 -21.06
C ASP A 23 -7.78 7.01 -21.74
N LYS A 24 -6.85 7.86 -22.19
CA LYS A 24 -5.58 7.38 -22.75
C LYS A 24 -4.76 6.68 -21.69
N PHE A 25 -4.55 7.29 -20.52
CA PHE A 25 -3.78 6.67 -19.44
C PHE A 25 -4.40 5.35 -18.96
N GLY A 26 -5.72 5.25 -18.87
CA GLY A 26 -6.39 3.99 -18.52
C GLY A 26 -6.25 2.89 -19.56
N ASN A 27 -5.88 3.23 -20.80
CA ASN A 27 -5.59 2.27 -21.87
C ASN A 27 -4.09 1.97 -22.05
N PHE A 28 -3.20 2.57 -21.25
CA PHE A 28 -1.79 2.21 -21.28
C PHE A 28 -1.58 0.79 -20.75
N ASP A 29 -0.50 0.17 -21.21
CA ASP A 29 -0.04 -1.06 -20.59
C ASP A 29 0.62 -0.71 -19.25
N PRO A 30 0.26 -1.37 -18.13
CA PRO A 30 0.96 -1.19 -16.87
C PRO A 30 2.49 -1.30 -17.00
N GLU A 31 3.01 -2.21 -17.84
CA GLU A 31 4.47 -2.35 -18.01
C GLU A 31 5.12 -1.12 -18.67
N ALA A 32 4.37 -0.35 -19.46
CA ALA A 32 4.87 0.89 -20.07
C ALA A 32 5.07 2.00 -19.03
N MET A 33 4.36 1.92 -17.89
CA MET A 33 4.44 2.92 -16.82
C MET A 33 5.84 3.00 -16.20
N ALA A 34 6.63 1.92 -16.30
CA ALA A 34 8.01 1.89 -15.83
C ALA A 34 8.93 2.85 -16.62
N GLY A 35 8.53 3.28 -17.81
CA GLY A 35 9.29 4.19 -18.66
C GLY A 35 9.06 5.68 -18.37
N PHE A 36 8.13 6.02 -17.48
CA PHE A 36 7.92 7.42 -17.09
C PHE A 36 9.02 7.90 -16.15
N ASP A 37 9.57 9.07 -16.47
CA ASP A 37 10.51 9.76 -15.61
C ASP A 37 9.83 10.89 -14.80
N PRO A 38 10.47 11.38 -13.72
CA PRO A 38 10.01 12.53 -12.94
C PRO A 38 9.60 13.74 -13.78
N ALA A 39 10.39 14.08 -14.79
CA ALA A 39 10.18 15.27 -15.59
C ALA A 39 8.94 15.15 -16.48
N GLN A 40 8.56 13.95 -16.90
CA GLN A 40 7.34 13.69 -17.67
C GLN A 40 6.09 13.71 -16.78
N VAL A 41 6.19 13.16 -15.56
CA VAL A 41 5.08 13.13 -14.59
C VAL A 41 4.65 14.53 -14.16
N GLU A 42 5.59 15.46 -14.02
CA GLU A 42 5.28 16.87 -13.71
C GLU A 42 4.34 17.54 -14.74
N PHE A 43 4.26 17.02 -15.97
CA PHE A 43 3.38 17.54 -17.03
C PHE A 43 2.06 16.80 -17.16
N PHE A 44 1.75 15.84 -16.29
CA PHE A 44 0.46 15.16 -16.32
C PHE A 44 -0.64 16.13 -15.89
N ASP A 45 -1.69 16.22 -16.70
CA ASP A 45 -2.88 16.97 -16.33
C ASP A 45 -3.53 16.30 -15.10
N PRO A 46 -3.87 17.05 -14.05
CA PRO A 46 -4.53 16.49 -12.88
C PRO A 46 -5.79 15.68 -13.22
N ASN A 47 -6.59 16.11 -14.20
CA ASN A 47 -7.80 15.35 -14.60
C ASN A 47 -7.46 14.02 -15.27
N ALA A 48 -6.27 13.92 -15.87
CA ALA A 48 -5.82 12.68 -16.51
C ALA A 48 -5.43 11.61 -15.48
N MET A 49 -5.18 12.02 -14.23
CA MET A 49 -4.84 11.13 -13.13
C MET A 49 -5.97 10.14 -12.79
N GLU A 50 -7.23 10.50 -13.06
CA GLU A 50 -8.40 9.62 -12.87
C GLU A 50 -8.31 8.34 -13.73
N GLY A 51 -7.50 8.36 -14.78
CA GLY A 51 -7.27 7.21 -15.67
C GLY A 51 -6.39 6.13 -15.07
N PHE A 52 -5.66 6.41 -13.99
CA PHE A 52 -4.75 5.44 -13.43
C PHE A 52 -5.45 4.41 -12.53
N GLY A 53 -5.15 3.16 -12.80
CA GLY A 53 -5.48 2.01 -11.95
C GLY A 53 -4.33 1.61 -11.00
N ARG A 54 -4.62 0.66 -10.11
CA ARG A 54 -3.64 0.08 -9.19
C ARG A 54 -2.40 -0.46 -9.90
N ASP A 55 -2.59 -1.25 -10.96
CA ASP A 55 -1.49 -1.89 -11.69
C ASP A 55 -0.55 -0.87 -12.36
N HIS A 56 -1.08 0.26 -12.82
CA HIS A 56 -0.26 1.32 -13.38
C HIS A 56 0.68 1.91 -12.34
N MET A 57 0.18 2.12 -11.11
CA MET A 57 0.97 2.67 -10.01
C MET A 57 2.02 1.69 -9.49
N THR A 58 1.71 0.38 -9.46
CA THR A 58 2.69 -0.63 -9.01
C THR A 58 3.83 -0.85 -9.99
N GLN A 59 3.60 -0.58 -11.28
CA GLN A 59 4.61 -0.69 -12.32
C GLN A 59 5.40 0.61 -12.56
N MET A 60 4.89 1.76 -12.14
CA MET A 60 5.62 3.02 -12.22
C MET A 60 6.90 3.00 -11.36
N GLY A 61 7.94 3.71 -11.80
CA GLY A 61 9.18 3.90 -11.05
C GLY A 61 8.95 4.72 -9.77
N LEU A 62 9.71 4.42 -8.71
CA LEU A 62 9.58 5.13 -7.42
C LEU A 62 9.87 6.63 -7.55
N ASP A 63 10.88 7.00 -8.34
CA ASP A 63 11.24 8.40 -8.56
C ASP A 63 10.11 9.18 -9.25
N ALA A 64 9.45 8.55 -10.21
CA ALA A 64 8.30 9.12 -10.92
C ALA A 64 7.08 9.27 -9.99
N LEU A 65 6.79 8.25 -9.17
CA LEU A 65 5.73 8.32 -8.16
C LEU A 65 5.98 9.43 -7.13
N ALA A 66 7.23 9.60 -6.68
CA ALA A 66 7.62 10.62 -5.71
C ALA A 66 7.53 12.05 -6.28
N SER A 67 7.45 12.18 -7.61
CA SER A 67 7.34 13.46 -8.31
C SER A 67 5.89 13.93 -8.50
N PHE A 68 4.90 13.16 -8.05
CA PHE A 68 3.52 13.63 -8.08
C PHE A 68 3.29 14.81 -7.14
N ASP A 69 2.60 15.82 -7.65
CA ASP A 69 2.14 16.96 -6.88
C ASP A 69 0.80 16.69 -6.17
N LEU A 70 0.49 17.49 -5.15
CA LEU A 70 -0.74 17.38 -4.36
C LEU A 70 -2.01 17.38 -5.24
N GLU A 71 -2.07 18.24 -6.26
CA GLU A 71 -3.23 18.34 -7.14
C GLU A 71 -3.43 17.06 -7.96
N GLN A 72 -2.34 16.45 -8.43
CA GLN A 72 -2.39 15.20 -9.19
C GLN A 72 -2.84 14.04 -8.31
N VAL A 73 -2.33 13.96 -7.08
CA VAL A 73 -2.71 12.91 -6.12
C VAL A 73 -4.18 13.02 -5.69
N GLN A 74 -4.71 14.23 -5.58
CA GLN A 74 -6.14 14.45 -5.27
C GLN A 74 -7.10 13.93 -6.36
N HIS A 75 -6.63 13.82 -7.61
CA HIS A 75 -7.42 13.30 -8.72
C HIS A 75 -7.17 11.80 -8.99
N LEU A 76 -6.33 11.14 -8.19
CA LEU A 76 -6.18 9.69 -8.26
C LEU A 76 -7.38 8.98 -7.64
N GLU A 77 -7.82 7.90 -8.27
CA GLU A 77 -8.77 7.01 -7.63
C GLU A 77 -8.15 6.28 -6.44
N LYS A 78 -8.98 5.90 -5.47
CA LYS A 78 -8.54 5.17 -4.25
C LYS A 78 -7.76 3.89 -4.56
N VAL A 79 -8.09 3.22 -5.65
CA VAL A 79 -7.39 2.00 -6.08
C VAL A 79 -5.97 2.28 -6.57
N ALA A 80 -5.74 3.42 -7.23
CA ALA A 80 -4.41 3.87 -7.61
C ALA A 80 -3.58 4.25 -6.38
N LEU A 81 -4.18 4.98 -5.42
CA LEU A 81 -3.53 5.32 -4.15
C LEU A 81 -3.07 4.07 -3.39
N SER A 82 -3.88 3.01 -3.38
CA SER A 82 -3.46 1.72 -2.81
C SER A 82 -2.24 1.15 -3.54
N GLY A 83 -2.22 1.19 -4.88
CA GLY A 83 -1.08 0.71 -5.67
C GLY A 83 0.22 1.46 -5.39
N ILE A 84 0.14 2.78 -5.14
CA ILE A 84 1.29 3.57 -4.68
C ILE A 84 1.76 3.05 -3.32
N GLY A 85 0.86 2.87 -2.37
CA GLY A 85 1.19 2.32 -1.05
C GLY A 85 1.76 0.89 -1.08
N ASP A 86 1.36 0.08 -2.06
CA ASP A 86 1.87 -1.28 -2.25
C ASP A 86 3.27 -1.31 -2.86
N LYS A 87 3.62 -0.27 -3.63
CA LYS A 87 4.90 -0.15 -4.34
C LYS A 87 5.96 0.60 -3.53
N VAL A 88 5.56 1.69 -2.89
CA VAL A 88 6.44 2.60 -2.16
C VAL A 88 6.75 2.00 -0.80
N PRO A 89 8.01 1.67 -0.48
CA PRO A 89 8.36 1.11 0.83
C PRO A 89 8.35 2.18 1.94
N GLU A 90 8.85 3.38 1.62
CA GLU A 90 8.92 4.52 2.52
C GLU A 90 8.47 5.77 1.79
N PHE A 91 7.63 6.59 2.43
CA PHE A 91 7.13 7.83 1.83
C PHE A 91 8.06 9.04 2.08
N SER A 92 9.31 8.81 2.51
CA SER A 92 10.25 9.90 2.85
C SER A 92 10.51 10.86 1.68
N ASP A 93 10.49 10.31 0.46
CA ASP A 93 10.81 11.04 -0.77
C ASP A 93 9.62 11.84 -1.32
N PHE A 94 8.43 11.64 -0.76
CA PHE A 94 7.22 12.36 -1.16
C PHE A 94 7.08 13.68 -0.42
N ASP A 95 6.46 14.66 -1.08
CA ASP A 95 6.11 15.92 -0.44
C ASP A 95 5.26 15.67 0.83
N ILE A 96 5.40 16.53 1.84
CA ILE A 96 4.69 16.39 3.12
C ILE A 96 3.18 16.54 2.96
N GLU A 97 2.72 17.37 2.01
CA GLU A 97 1.31 17.55 1.72
C GLU A 97 0.72 16.32 1.03
N VAL A 98 1.47 15.75 0.09
CA VAL A 98 1.13 14.49 -0.60
C VAL A 98 1.08 13.31 0.38
N ARG A 99 2.06 13.22 1.29
CA ARG A 99 2.06 12.20 2.37
C ARG A 99 0.83 12.27 3.24
N LYS A 100 0.34 13.47 3.54
CA LYS A 100 -0.85 13.66 4.36
C LYS A 100 -2.09 13.10 3.67
N GLU A 101 -2.17 13.22 2.35
CA GLU A 101 -3.25 12.64 1.55
C GLU A 101 -3.22 11.11 1.57
N PHE A 102 -2.03 10.49 1.46
CA PHE A 102 -1.90 9.03 1.49
C PHE A 102 -2.19 8.40 2.86
N LEU A 103 -1.79 9.07 3.94
CA LEU A 103 -1.78 8.50 5.29
C LEU A 103 -3.02 8.85 6.11
N GLY A 104 -3.72 9.96 5.82
CA GLY A 104 -4.73 10.49 6.73
C GLY A 104 -4.12 10.90 8.09
N GLU A 105 -4.96 11.21 9.09
CA GLU A 105 -4.46 11.57 10.44
C GLU A 105 -3.85 10.39 11.22
N ASP A 106 -4.06 9.16 10.77
CA ASP A 106 -3.55 7.95 11.43
C ASP A 106 -2.19 7.55 10.83
N GLY A 107 -1.14 8.01 11.50
CA GLY A 107 0.24 8.01 11.03
C GLY A 107 0.84 6.66 10.62
N LEU A 108 1.89 6.78 9.80
CA LEU A 108 2.87 5.75 9.42
C LEU A 108 2.26 4.39 9.06
N ARG A 109 1.53 4.34 7.93
CA ARG A 109 1.45 3.08 7.18
C ARG A 109 2.86 2.73 6.72
N LEU A 110 3.32 1.53 7.06
CA LEU A 110 4.49 0.94 6.43
C LEU A 110 4.11 0.74 4.96
N GLY A 111 4.80 1.45 4.07
CA GLY A 111 4.63 1.25 2.65
C GLY A 111 5.16 -0.13 2.23
N GLY A 112 4.68 -0.65 1.10
CA GLY A 112 5.15 -1.91 0.53
C GLY A 112 4.53 -3.19 1.11
N VAL A 113 3.59 -3.08 2.06
CA VAL A 113 2.96 -4.26 2.70
C VAL A 113 1.71 -4.76 1.98
N GLY A 114 1.24 -4.09 0.92
CA GLY A 114 0.01 -4.49 0.24
C GLY A 114 -1.25 -4.10 1.00
N SER A 115 -2.41 -4.49 0.43
CA SER A 115 -3.65 -4.56 1.19
C SER A 115 -3.54 -5.70 2.23
N PHE A 116 -4.23 -5.59 3.37
CA PHE A 116 -4.28 -6.70 4.34
C PHE A 116 -4.82 -7.98 3.69
N GLU A 117 -5.71 -7.85 2.70
CA GLU A 117 -6.31 -8.94 1.95
C GLU A 117 -5.25 -9.65 1.07
N ASP A 118 -4.42 -8.89 0.36
CA ASP A 118 -3.27 -9.40 -0.42
C ASP A 118 -2.23 -10.05 0.50
N LEU A 119 -1.99 -9.48 1.68
CA LEU A 119 -1.11 -10.04 2.71
C LEU A 119 -1.64 -11.38 3.23
N THR A 120 -2.95 -11.49 3.44
CA THR A 120 -3.58 -12.76 3.82
C THR A 120 -3.52 -13.80 2.70
N GLU A 121 -3.73 -13.39 1.45
CA GLU A 121 -3.58 -14.28 0.28
C GLU A 121 -2.13 -14.77 0.10
N GLN A 122 -1.13 -13.90 0.29
CA GLN A 122 0.29 -14.26 0.18
C GLN A 122 0.80 -15.15 1.31
N LEU A 123 0.37 -14.90 2.55
CA LEU A 123 0.98 -15.53 3.73
C LEU A 123 0.27 -16.81 4.16
N LEU A 124 -1.04 -16.95 3.90
CA LEU A 124 -1.86 -18.00 4.51
C LEU A 124 -2.68 -18.84 3.52
N GLY A 125 -2.96 -18.36 2.30
CA GLY A 125 -4.05 -18.96 1.52
C GLY A 125 -5.39 -18.79 2.25
N ASP A 126 -6.32 -19.75 2.13
CA ASP A 126 -7.61 -19.73 2.84
C ASP A 126 -7.39 -19.40 4.33
N PRO A 127 -8.04 -18.37 4.89
CA PRO A 127 -7.78 -17.94 6.26
C PRO A 127 -7.94 -19.14 7.20
N PRO A 128 -6.99 -19.36 8.13
CA PRO A 128 -7.05 -20.48 9.05
C PRO A 128 -8.40 -20.45 9.76
N SER A 129 -9.11 -21.56 9.69
CA SER A 129 -10.41 -21.71 10.31
C SER A 129 -10.33 -21.37 11.81
N PRO A 130 -11.45 -21.01 12.46
CA PRO A 130 -11.46 -20.75 13.89
C PRO A 130 -10.88 -21.90 14.73
N GLU A 131 -10.94 -23.14 14.22
CA GLU A 131 -10.32 -24.31 14.84
C GLU A 131 -8.79 -24.36 14.66
N GLU A 132 -8.27 -23.97 13.49
CA GLU A 132 -6.82 -23.88 13.23
C GLU A 132 -6.17 -22.75 14.03
N LEU A 133 -6.84 -21.60 14.13
CA LEU A 133 -6.43 -20.51 14.99
C LEU A 133 -6.35 -20.95 16.46
N ALA A 134 -7.39 -21.63 16.96
CA ALA A 134 -7.38 -22.19 18.31
C ALA A 134 -6.25 -23.22 18.51
N ALA A 135 -5.95 -24.05 17.51
CA ALA A 135 -4.84 -25.01 17.56
C ALA A 135 -3.46 -24.32 17.56
N MET A 136 -3.32 -23.17 16.90
CA MET A 136 -2.12 -22.32 16.92
C MET A 136 -1.99 -21.50 18.22
N GLY A 137 -2.96 -21.61 19.14
CA GLY A 137 -2.96 -20.90 20.42
C GLY A 137 -3.54 -19.50 20.36
N TRP A 138 -4.20 -19.13 19.24
CA TRP A 138 -5.03 -17.93 19.18
C TRP A 138 -6.32 -18.20 19.93
N ASP A 139 -6.47 -17.53 21.07
CA ASP A 139 -7.68 -17.63 21.86
C ASP A 139 -8.69 -16.58 21.39
N ASN A 140 -9.77 -17.03 20.74
CA ASN A 140 -10.88 -16.17 20.31
C ASN A 140 -11.63 -15.54 21.51
N SER A 141 -11.33 -15.95 22.75
CA SER A 141 -11.81 -15.27 23.97
C SER A 141 -11.19 -13.88 24.17
N LEU A 142 -10.09 -13.58 23.47
CA LEU A 142 -9.43 -12.27 23.48
C LEU A 142 -10.14 -11.24 22.58
N GLY A 143 -11.29 -11.60 21.99
CA GLY A 143 -11.95 -10.86 20.90
C GLY A 143 -12.64 -9.54 21.27
N ASN A 144 -12.67 -9.15 22.55
CA ASN A 144 -13.18 -7.85 22.96
C ASN A 144 -12.13 -7.10 23.81
N PRO A 145 -11.55 -5.99 23.31
CA PRO A 145 -10.55 -5.21 24.05
C PRO A 145 -11.09 -4.65 25.38
N ASP A 146 -12.41 -4.49 25.52
CA ASP A 146 -13.06 -4.06 26.77
C ASP A 146 -13.10 -5.15 27.85
N ASP A 147 -12.88 -6.43 27.50
CA ASP A 147 -12.81 -7.54 28.46
C ASP A 147 -11.43 -7.64 29.14
N PHE A 148 -10.47 -6.79 28.74
CA PHE A 148 -9.15 -6.69 29.36
C PHE A 148 -9.09 -5.55 30.35
N ASP A 149 -9.37 -5.86 31.61
CA ASP A 149 -9.06 -4.96 32.71
C ASP A 149 -7.58 -5.07 33.12
N PHE A 150 -6.73 -4.20 32.56
CA PHE A 150 -5.33 -4.09 32.94
C PHE A 150 -5.11 -3.32 34.25
N SER A 151 -6.16 -2.77 34.86
CA SER A 151 -6.03 -1.97 36.09
C SER A 151 -5.81 -2.82 37.33
N SER A 152 -6.11 -4.13 37.27
CA SER A 152 -6.03 -5.06 38.38
C SER A 152 -4.86 -6.07 38.30
N GLY A 153 -4.02 -6.00 37.25
CA GLY A 153 -2.87 -6.89 37.04
C GLY A 153 -2.96 -7.63 35.71
N VAL A 154 -2.28 -8.79 35.61
CA VAL A 154 -2.39 -9.66 34.42
C VAL A 154 -3.86 -10.08 34.29
N PRO A 155 -4.53 -9.80 33.15
CA PRO A 155 -5.94 -10.14 32.94
C PRO A 155 -6.18 -11.63 33.18
N ASP A 156 -7.32 -12.02 33.75
CA ASP A 156 -7.60 -13.43 34.11
C ASP A 156 -7.52 -14.40 32.90
N GLY A 157 -7.68 -13.90 31.67
CA GLY A 157 -7.49 -14.64 30.41
C GLY A 157 -6.03 -14.87 29.98
N LEU A 158 -5.07 -14.22 30.64
CA LEU A 158 -3.63 -14.37 30.43
C LEU A 158 -2.98 -15.17 31.57
N THR A 159 -3.65 -16.20 32.06
CA THR A 159 -3.13 -17.06 33.12
C THR A 159 -2.76 -18.45 32.58
N GLY A 160 -1.62 -18.98 33.04
CA GLY A 160 -1.16 -20.33 32.69
C GLY A 160 -0.50 -20.47 31.32
N VAL A 161 -0.73 -21.61 30.65
CA VAL A 161 -0.04 -22.07 29.43
C VAL A 161 -0.05 -21.03 28.29
N ALA A 162 -1.05 -20.17 28.23
CA ALA A 162 -1.11 -19.07 27.24
C ALA A 162 -0.01 -18.02 27.47
N LEU A 163 0.28 -17.67 28.72
CA LEU A 163 1.36 -16.75 29.09
C LEU A 163 2.74 -17.40 28.90
N GLU A 164 2.86 -18.70 29.18
CA GLU A 164 4.09 -19.47 29.00
C GLU A 164 4.44 -19.61 27.51
N LYS A 165 3.43 -19.92 26.66
CA LYS A 165 3.58 -19.95 25.19
C LYS A 165 3.82 -18.57 24.59
N ALA A 166 3.16 -17.52 25.10
CA ALA A 166 3.44 -16.15 24.66
C ALA A 166 4.87 -15.73 25.03
N MET A 167 5.34 -16.07 26.24
CA MET A 167 6.73 -15.85 26.63
C MET A 167 7.74 -16.68 25.82
N GLU A 168 7.41 -17.91 25.41
CA GLU A 168 8.24 -18.71 24.49
C GLU A 168 8.25 -18.13 23.06
N ALA A 169 7.10 -17.71 22.54
CA ALA A 169 6.98 -17.15 21.19
C ALA A 169 7.68 -15.79 21.04
N PHE A 170 7.69 -14.99 22.10
CA PHE A 170 8.43 -13.72 22.19
C PHE A 170 9.79 -13.87 22.91
N GLY A 171 10.28 -15.12 23.04
CA GLY A 171 11.40 -15.53 23.87
C GLY A 171 12.65 -14.65 23.80
N ASN A 172 12.90 -14.01 24.94
CA ASN A 172 14.20 -13.65 25.51
C ASN A 172 15.40 -14.38 24.89
N GLY A 173 16.06 -13.72 23.94
CA GLY A 173 17.46 -13.95 23.64
C GLY A 173 18.34 -12.96 24.40
N GLY A 174 18.63 -13.25 25.67
CA GLY A 174 19.79 -12.70 26.41
C GLY A 174 19.68 -11.30 27.00
#